data_AF-A0ABD5YUZ2-F1
#
_entry.id   AF-A0ABD5YUZ2-F1
#
_cell.length_a   1.000
_cell.length_b   1.000
_cell.length_c   1.000
_cell.angle_alpha   90.00
_cell.angle_beta   90.00
_cell.angle_gamma   90.00
#
_symmetry.space_group_name_H-M   'P 1'
#
loop_
_entity.id
_entity.type
_entity.pdbx_description
1 polymer ?
#
loop_
_entity_poly.entity_id
_entity_poly.type
_entity_poly.pdbx_seq_one_letter_code
_entity_poly.pdbx_strand_id
1 'polypeptide(L)' 'MATLPTADDTEAIITTHATAPEKTVFVESGNHDAWIATDLVVDLER' A
#
# COMPACT_ATOMS: atom_id res chain seq x y z
N MET A 1 -17.72 -26.25 -6.63
CA MET A 1 -16.57 -25.67 -5.89
C MET A 1 -16.40 -24.26 -6.42
N ALA A 2 -16.67 -23.24 -5.62
CA ALA A 2 -16.38 -21.87 -6.00
C ALA A 2 -14.87 -21.66 -5.85
N THR A 3 -14.18 -21.28 -6.93
CA THR A 3 -12.82 -20.76 -6.85
C THR A 3 -12.89 -19.47 -6.03
N LEU A 4 -12.30 -19.47 -4.83
CA LEU A 4 -12.06 -18.23 -4.11
C LEU A 4 -11.04 -17.41 -4.94
N PRO A 5 -11.21 -16.09 -5.08
CA PRO A 5 -10.17 -15.27 -5.66
C PRO A 5 -8.89 -15.51 -4.84
N THR A 6 -7.87 -16.07 -5.48
CA THR A 6 -6.51 -16.06 -4.94
C THR A 6 -6.08 -14.60 -4.82
N ALA A 7 -5.35 -14.27 -3.75
CA ALA A 7 -4.96 -12.90 -3.44
C ALA A 7 -4.30 -12.15 -4.63
N ASP A 8 -3.70 -12.90 -5.57
CA ASP A 8 -3.13 -12.41 -6.83
C ASP A 8 -4.12 -11.81 -7.85
N ASP A 9 -5.43 -12.07 -7.75
CA ASP A 9 -6.45 -11.60 -8.71
C ASP A 9 -7.13 -10.29 -8.28
N THR A 10 -6.77 -9.77 -7.10
CA THR A 10 -7.28 -8.47 -6.62
C THR A 10 -6.19 -7.43 -6.82
N GLU A 11 -6.43 -6.47 -7.70
CA GLU A 11 -5.54 -5.32 -7.88
C GLU A 11 -5.34 -4.66 -6.50
N ALA A 12 -4.14 -4.79 -5.93
CA ALA A 12 -3.85 -4.32 -4.59
C ALA A 12 -3.84 -2.79 -4.60
N ILE A 13 -4.90 -2.18 -4.05
CA ILE A 13 -5.01 -0.73 -3.96
C ILE A 13 -4.09 -0.26 -2.84
N ILE A 14 -2.95 0.32 -3.21
CA ILE A 14 -1.99 0.88 -2.25
C ILE A 14 -2.30 2.35 -2.00
N THR A 15 -2.29 2.75 -0.74
CA THR A 15 -2.47 4.14 -0.31
C THR A 15 -1.27 4.63 0.48
N THR A 16 -1.01 5.94 0.45
CA THR A 16 0.05 6.58 1.24
C THR A 16 -0.55 7.29 2.44
N HIS A 17 0.13 7.21 3.58
CA HIS A 17 -0.21 7.96 4.78
C HIS A 17 1.00 8.74 5.26
N ALA A 18 0.88 10.06 5.35
CA ALA A 18 1.90 10.94 5.90
C ALA A 18 1.63 11.16 7.40
N THR A 19 2.42 10.53 8.27
CA THR A 19 2.31 10.71 9.73
C THR A 19 3.10 11.91 10.24
N ALA A 20 4.06 12.38 9.44
CA ALA A 20 4.84 13.61 9.63
C ALA A 20 5.34 14.10 8.25
N PRO A 21 5.83 15.35 8.12
CA PRO A 21 6.28 15.91 6.84
C PRO A 21 7.34 15.07 6.10
N GLU A 22 8.10 14.25 6.82
CA GLU A 22 9.17 13.40 6.29
C GLU A 22 8.89 11.90 6.49
N LYS A 23 7.66 11.54 6.89
CA LYS A 23 7.29 10.15 7.22
C LYS A 23 6.06 9.71 6.44
N THR A 24 6.32 9.14 5.27
CA THR A 24 5.31 8.50 4.43
C THR A 24 5.38 6.98 4.61
N VAL A 25 4.24 6.37 4.91
CA VAL A 25 4.08 4.91 4.91
C VAL A 25 3.13 4.49 3.81
N PHE A 26 3.39 3.32 3.23
CA PHE A 26 2.50 2.70 2.25
C PHE A 26 1.72 1.60 2.95
N VAL A 27 0.40 1.61 2.76
CA VAL A 27 -0.52 0.63 3.33
C VAL A 27 -1.47 0.14 2.26
N GLU A 28 -1.80 -1.16 2.32
CA GLU A 28 -2.87 -1.71 1.50
C GLU A 28 -4.21 -1.16 1.99
N SER A 29 -5.07 -0.79 1.05
CA SER A 29 -6.40 -0.25 1.33
C SER A 29 -7.21 -1.25 2.15
N GLY A 30 -7.61 -0.85 3.37
CA GLY A 30 -8.35 -1.70 4.30
C GLY A 30 -7.46 -2.54 5.23
N ASN A 31 -6.14 -2.44 5.13
CA ASN A 31 -5.19 -3.12 6.00
C ASN A 31 -4.12 -2.14 6.53
N HIS A 32 -4.47 -1.42 7.59
CA HIS A 32 -3.61 -0.41 8.20
C HIS A 32 -2.51 -1.01 9.10
N ASP A 33 -2.59 -2.30 9.42
CA ASP A 33 -1.61 -3.03 10.22
C ASP A 33 -0.47 -3.62 9.36
N ALA A 34 -0.70 -3.79 8.06
CA ALA A 34 0.31 -4.25 7.11
C ALA A 34 1.03 -3.07 6.46
N TRP A 35 2.15 -2.65 7.07
CA TRP A 35 2.99 -1.59 6.52
C TRP A 35 3.96 -2.15 5.50
N ILE A 36 4.07 -1.47 4.37
CA ILE A 36 5.06 -1.80 3.33
C ILE A 36 6.32 -0.99 3.62
N ALA A 37 7.38 -1.69 4.02
CA ALA A 37 8.70 -1.10 4.19
C ALA A 37 9.35 -0.91 2.82
N THR A 38 9.64 0.33 2.45
CA THR A 38 10.43 0.69 1.27
C THR A 38 11.65 1.49 1.69
N ASP A 39 12.78 1.28 1.01
CA ASP A 39 14.02 2.02 1.23
C ASP A 39 13.95 3.42 0.59
N LEU A 40 13.06 3.61 -0.39
CA LEU A 40 12.94 4.85 -1.14
C LEU A 40 11.47 5.27 -1.30
N VAL A 41 11.22 6.56 -1.03
CA VAL A 41 10.00 7.28 -1.37
C VAL A 41 10.40 8.46 -2.25
N VAL A 42 9.81 8.58 -3.44
CA VAL A 42 10.04 9.68 -4.36
C VAL A 42 8.79 10.55 -4.45
N ASP A 43 8.97 11.86 -4.58
CA ASP A 43 7.88 12.78 -4.92
C ASP A 43 7.60 12.69 -6.42
N LEU A 44 6.33 12.76 -6.81
CA LEU A 44 5.95 12.69 -8.22
C LEU A 44 5.90 14.11 -8.80
N GLU A 45 7.00 14.53 -9.41
CA GLU A 45 7.03 15.73 -10.25
C GLU A 45 6.50 15.36 -11.65
N ARG A 46 5.45 16.04 -12.14
CA ARG A 46 4.86 15.82 -13.48
C ARG A 46 5.35 16.85 -14.49
#